data_AF-A0A1X7UBM4-F1
#
_entry.id   AF-A0A1X7UBM4-F1
#
_cell.length_a   1.000
_cell.length_b   1.000
_cell.length_c   1.000
_cell.angle_alpha   90.00
_cell.angle_beta   90.00
_cell.angle_gamma   90.00
#
_symmetry.space_group_name_H-M   'P 1'
#
loop_
_entity.id
_entity.type
_entity.pdbx_description
1 polymer ?
#
loop_
_entity_poly.entity_id
_entity_poly.type
_entity_poly.pdbx_seq_one_letter_code
_entity_poly.pdbx_strand_id
1 'polypeptide(L)'
;MNSLTASMWCLPRELRSARIDLFSRKALLIARSLSSSPLPPPPSITQDGKSLSIPDPSYPGRYHAIWLRHHCQCPECMASTGQRTVPLSILSGSVRLTGAKVEGNRLQMDWELTNGDPHSGYIDMDWLKANNYSKESLSAYNASIEPTVGKTLPVMEHKEIIDSTGGLWKWLYNLNNTGACLIKNVPQDLSSYRKMVESVCPVLKTIYGEFFDVKIETDPINIAYTDEALDFHMDLDEIDGYYEAYCTFKRLIDESPYKLEHQFSPGDVMSFNNQRILHGRSAINRNGGIRHLVGCYLNIDSFSTMAAARRIYFAASIRAGRGDSHLYYKIVSILKKYGTVLTEHVGDPTLTELGDSHMTDKEIHKRDMDWLRSSHVLVAEVTQPSLGVGYEIGRAIEMNKNILCLFRPSDTEKRLSAMIRGAENGKSVIVKDYKQEDIENLLESYFSETV
;
A
#
# COMPACT_ATOMS: atom_id res chain seq x y z
N MET A 1 -19.45 -22.50 -34.41
CA MET A 1 -19.06 -22.22 -33.01
C MET A 1 -17.60 -22.60 -32.88
N ASN A 2 -16.68 -21.64 -32.75
CA ASN A 2 -15.30 -21.89 -32.36
C ASN A 2 -14.76 -20.60 -31.72
N SER A 3 -14.27 -20.75 -30.49
CA SER A 3 -13.80 -19.75 -29.53
C SER A 3 -12.37 -19.27 -29.82
N LEU A 4 -12.01 -18.05 -29.38
CA LEU A 4 -10.75 -17.35 -29.69
C LEU A 4 -10.14 -16.65 -28.45
N THR A 5 -8.96 -17.06 -28.00
CA THR A 5 -8.25 -16.63 -26.77
C THR A 5 -7.16 -15.55 -27.00
N ALA A 6 -6.86 -14.71 -26.00
CA ALA A 6 -5.77 -13.72 -25.93
C ALA A 6 -4.84 -13.99 -24.73
N SER A 7 -3.50 -13.89 -24.86
CA SER A 7 -2.54 -14.44 -23.88
C SER A 7 -1.69 -13.38 -23.14
N MET A 8 -1.34 -13.60 -21.85
CA MET A 8 -0.49 -12.74 -21.00
C MET A 8 0.57 -13.52 -20.20
N TRP A 9 1.69 -12.88 -19.82
CA TRP A 9 2.87 -13.54 -19.21
C TRP A 9 3.50 -12.83 -17.99
N CYS A 10 4.19 -13.61 -17.15
CA CYS A 10 5.05 -13.17 -16.03
C CYS A 10 6.36 -14.01 -15.94
N LEU A 11 7.48 -13.39 -15.58
CA LEU A 11 8.81 -14.03 -15.40
C LEU A 11 9.05 -14.49 -13.94
N PRO A 12 9.66 -15.66 -13.68
CA PRO A 12 9.94 -16.14 -12.33
C PRO A 12 11.40 -15.97 -11.86
N ARG A 13 11.62 -16.03 -10.53
CA ARG A 13 12.84 -16.63 -9.95
C ARG A 13 12.59 -17.35 -8.62
N GLU A 14 13.36 -18.41 -8.38
CA GLU A 14 13.17 -19.42 -7.35
C GLU A 14 13.92 -19.14 -6.04
N LEU A 15 13.25 -19.51 -4.94
CA LEU A 15 13.75 -19.81 -3.59
C LEU A 15 14.43 -18.68 -2.78
N ARG A 16 13.64 -18.06 -1.90
CA ARG A 16 13.78 -18.21 -0.43
C ARG A 16 12.59 -17.62 0.32
N SER A 17 12.23 -18.31 1.40
CA SER A 17 11.16 -17.98 2.34
C SER A 17 11.47 -16.72 3.15
N ALA A 18 10.77 -15.62 2.86
CA ALA A 18 10.30 -14.62 3.83
C ALA A 18 9.46 -13.59 3.05
N ARG A 19 8.13 -13.72 3.12
CA ARG A 19 7.18 -12.77 2.52
C ARG A 19 7.14 -11.51 3.38
N ILE A 20 7.49 -10.35 2.82
CA ILE A 20 7.31 -9.05 3.47
C ILE A 20 6.78 -8.05 2.43
N ASP A 21 6.03 -7.08 2.92
CA ASP A 21 4.94 -6.30 2.34
C ASP A 21 5.36 -5.11 1.44
N LEU A 22 4.54 -4.81 0.42
CA LEU A 22 4.84 -3.91 -0.71
C LEU A 22 4.58 -2.41 -0.42
N PHE A 23 3.94 -2.07 0.70
CA PHE A 23 3.55 -0.67 0.98
C PHE A 23 3.91 -0.17 2.38
N SER A 24 4.61 -0.97 3.17
CA SER A 24 5.08 -0.55 4.47
C SER A 24 6.60 -0.65 4.54
N ARG A 25 7.28 0.50 4.42
CA ARG A 25 8.65 0.67 4.93
C ARG A 25 8.80 0.22 6.41
N LYS A 26 7.68 0.00 7.11
CA LYS A 26 7.57 -0.53 8.48
C LYS A 26 7.64 -2.06 8.61
N ALA A 27 7.43 -2.88 7.56
CA ALA A 27 7.28 -4.34 7.73
C ALA A 27 8.58 -5.12 8.02
N LEU A 28 9.73 -4.45 8.08
CA LEU A 28 11.00 -5.01 8.58
C LEU A 28 11.04 -5.19 10.11
N LEU A 29 10.00 -4.74 10.85
CA LEU A 29 10.02 -4.63 12.31
C LEU A 29 9.71 -5.91 13.11
N ILE A 30 9.33 -7.04 12.50
CA ILE A 30 8.78 -8.17 13.27
C ILE A 30 9.39 -9.51 12.87
N ALA A 31 10.59 -9.76 13.36
CA ALA A 31 11.07 -11.12 13.64
C ALA A 31 12.18 -11.10 14.70
N ARG A 32 11.84 -10.75 15.95
CA ARG A 32 12.39 -11.28 17.22
C ARG A 32 12.09 -10.33 18.38
N SER A 33 11.11 -10.68 19.21
CA SER A 33 11.12 -10.31 20.63
C SER A 33 10.38 -11.35 21.47
N LEU A 34 11.09 -12.42 21.83
CA LEU A 34 10.82 -13.17 23.06
C LEU A 34 12.18 -13.50 23.69
N SER A 35 12.78 -12.49 24.30
CA SER A 35 13.54 -12.66 25.54
C SER A 35 13.71 -11.28 26.18
N SER A 36 13.52 -11.22 27.50
CA SER A 36 13.83 -10.05 28.32
C SER A 36 15.31 -9.68 28.16
N SER A 37 15.60 -8.80 27.21
CA SER A 37 16.94 -8.26 27.00
C SER A 37 17.09 -6.98 27.84
N PRO A 38 18.30 -6.69 28.35
CA PRO A 38 18.58 -5.45 29.06
C PRO A 38 18.17 -4.25 28.19
N LEU A 39 17.80 -3.14 28.85
CA LEU A 39 17.52 -1.86 28.17
C LEU A 39 18.60 -1.61 27.10
N PRO A 40 18.22 -1.31 25.85
CA PRO A 40 19.19 -1.11 24.79
C PRO A 40 20.17 -0.02 25.22
N PRO A 41 21.48 -0.17 24.93
CA PRO A 41 22.46 0.85 25.28
C PRO A 41 22.05 2.20 24.66
N PRO A 42 22.45 3.32 25.28
CA PRO A 42 22.16 4.63 24.73
C PRO A 42 22.78 4.76 23.33
N PRO A 43 22.19 5.59 22.45
CA PRO A 43 22.78 5.88 21.15
C PRO A 43 24.21 6.39 21.33
N SER A 44 25.13 5.93 20.47
CA SER A 44 26.55 6.26 20.55
C SER A 44 26.98 7.06 19.33
N ILE A 45 27.62 8.20 19.56
CA ILE A 45 28.18 9.06 18.51
C ILE A 45 29.63 8.65 18.27
N THR A 46 30.07 8.61 17.01
CA THR A 46 31.48 8.38 16.68
C THR A 46 32.36 9.52 17.17
N GLN A 47 33.65 9.26 17.46
CA GLN A 47 34.57 10.28 17.98
C GLN A 47 34.68 11.52 17.08
N ASP A 48 34.48 11.37 15.77
CA ASP A 48 34.51 12.47 14.80
C ASP A 48 33.16 13.22 14.66
N GLY A 49 32.13 12.79 15.39
CA GLY A 49 30.77 13.34 15.34
C GLY A 49 30.02 13.03 14.04
N LYS A 50 30.58 12.26 13.10
CA LYS A 50 30.01 12.10 11.75
C LYS A 50 28.96 10.99 11.66
N SER A 51 28.81 10.16 12.67
CA SER A 51 27.83 9.08 12.66
C SER A 51 27.25 8.82 14.06
N LEU A 52 26.02 8.35 14.06
CA LEU A 52 25.29 7.85 15.21
C LEU A 52 25.04 6.35 15.02
N SER A 53 25.33 5.56 16.03
CA SER A 53 24.96 4.16 16.10
C SER A 53 23.86 3.98 17.14
N ILE A 54 22.75 3.36 16.73
CA ILE A 54 21.68 2.94 17.63
C ILE A 54 21.88 1.45 17.91
N PRO A 55 22.29 1.07 19.12
CA PRO A 55 22.60 -0.31 19.46
C PRO A 55 21.33 -1.06 19.90
N ASP A 56 20.24 -0.91 19.16
CA ASP A 56 19.03 -1.72 19.37
C ASP A 56 19.28 -3.11 18.73
N PRO A 57 19.33 -4.21 19.51
CA PRO A 57 19.57 -5.55 18.96
C PRO A 57 18.50 -5.99 17.97
N SER A 58 17.29 -5.46 18.09
CA SER A 58 16.20 -5.70 17.13
C SER A 58 16.36 -4.84 15.88
N TYR A 59 17.14 -3.76 15.93
CA TYR A 59 17.30 -2.83 14.82
C TYR A 59 18.64 -2.08 14.82
N PRO A 60 19.76 -2.75 14.49
CA PRO A 60 21.05 -2.08 14.41
C PRO A 60 21.04 -1.07 13.26
N GLY A 61 21.25 0.20 13.60
CA GLY A 61 21.25 1.30 12.65
C GLY A 61 22.49 2.18 12.82
N ARG A 62 23.18 2.45 11.71
CA ARG A 62 24.26 3.45 11.65
C ARG A 62 23.85 4.58 10.73
N TYR A 63 23.70 5.77 11.30
CA TYR A 63 23.18 6.95 10.62
C TYR A 63 24.27 8.02 10.53
N HIS A 64 24.42 8.66 9.37
CA HIS A 64 25.39 9.74 9.17
C HIS A 64 24.80 11.04 9.75
N ALA A 65 25.62 11.82 10.46
CA ALA A 65 25.20 13.08 11.09
C ALA A 65 24.58 14.06 10.08
N ILE A 66 25.17 14.15 8.89
CA ILE A 66 24.67 14.96 7.76
C ILE A 66 23.28 14.49 7.28
N TRP A 67 23.06 13.17 7.23
CA TRP A 67 21.78 12.59 6.82
C TRP A 67 20.71 12.85 7.88
N LEU A 68 21.05 12.69 9.16
CA LEU A 68 20.16 13.00 10.29
C LEU A 68 19.80 14.50 10.30
N ARG A 69 20.77 15.39 10.07
CA ARG A 69 20.51 16.83 10.00
C ARG A 69 19.57 17.20 8.86
N HIS A 70 19.76 16.60 7.68
CA HIS A 70 18.87 16.80 6.53
C HIS A 70 17.43 16.30 6.79
N HIS A 71 17.27 15.31 7.67
CA HIS A 71 15.99 14.71 8.00
C HIS A 71 15.42 15.17 9.36
N CYS A 72 15.98 16.23 9.96
CA CYS A 72 15.45 16.79 11.20
C CYS A 72 13.98 17.21 11.03
N GLN A 73 13.14 16.86 12.02
CA GLN A 73 11.69 17.05 12.00
C GLN A 73 11.25 18.17 12.96
N CYS A 74 12.18 18.98 13.48
CA CYS A 74 11.83 20.13 14.30
C CYS A 74 11.10 21.21 13.45
N PRO A 75 10.33 22.11 14.09
CA PRO A 75 9.55 23.13 13.38
C PRO A 75 10.38 24.08 12.49
N GLU A 76 11.69 24.22 12.75
CA GLU A 76 12.60 25.01 11.91
C GLU A 76 13.00 24.30 10.62
N CYS A 77 13.03 22.96 10.64
CA CYS A 77 13.53 22.10 9.55
C CYS A 77 12.42 21.46 8.71
N MET A 78 11.19 21.44 9.23
CA MET A 78 10.02 20.90 8.56
C MET A 78 8.83 21.83 8.73
N ALA A 79 8.34 22.37 7.61
CA ALA A 79 7.13 23.17 7.59
C ALA A 79 5.90 22.33 7.98
N SER A 80 4.82 22.98 8.39
CA SER A 80 3.53 22.33 8.71
C SER A 80 2.92 21.54 7.54
N THR A 81 3.36 21.83 6.31
CA THR A 81 2.99 21.10 5.08
C THR A 81 3.74 19.78 4.90
N GLY A 82 4.70 19.45 5.76
CA GLY A 82 5.61 18.30 5.63
C GLY A 82 6.80 18.54 4.68
N GLN A 83 6.90 19.74 4.10
CA GLN A 83 8.04 20.13 3.26
C GLN A 83 9.26 20.44 4.13
N ARG A 84 10.42 19.92 3.73
CA ARG A 84 11.70 20.23 4.37
C ARG A 84 12.16 21.64 3.98
N THR A 85 12.60 22.39 4.98
CA THR A 85 13.14 23.75 4.83
C THR A 85 14.66 23.79 5.00
N VAL A 86 15.29 22.64 5.27
CA VAL A 86 16.73 22.51 5.45
C VAL A 86 17.47 22.86 4.15
N PRO A 87 18.29 23.93 4.12
CA PRO A 87 19.01 24.32 2.92
C PRO A 87 20.12 23.31 2.59
N LEU A 88 20.27 22.99 1.30
CA LEU A 88 21.31 22.07 0.82
C LEU A 88 22.73 22.59 1.04
N SER A 89 22.92 23.89 1.32
CA SER A 89 24.22 24.46 1.70
C SER A 89 24.81 23.83 2.98
N ILE A 90 23.97 23.22 3.81
CA ILE A 90 24.42 22.42 4.97
C ILE A 90 25.23 21.19 4.51
N LEU A 91 24.97 20.66 3.30
CA LEU A 91 25.74 19.52 2.75
C LEU A 91 27.15 19.91 2.31
N SER A 92 27.39 21.20 2.07
CA SER A 92 28.70 21.72 1.67
C SER A 92 29.64 21.94 2.87
N GLY A 93 29.15 21.69 4.08
CA GLY A 93 29.81 22.03 5.34
C GLY A 93 30.12 20.83 6.25
N SER A 94 30.94 21.07 7.28
CA SER A 94 31.09 20.17 8.43
C SER A 94 29.80 20.15 9.26
N VAL A 95 29.19 18.96 9.36
CA VAL A 95 28.05 18.65 10.23
C VAL A 95 28.49 17.56 11.20
N ARG A 96 28.50 17.87 12.50
CA ARG A 96 28.88 16.93 13.56
C ARG A 96 27.80 16.84 14.61
N LEU A 97 27.51 15.63 15.07
CA LEU A 97 26.71 15.41 16.26
C LEU A 97 27.56 15.66 17.50
N THR A 98 27.02 16.44 18.42
CA THR A 98 27.60 16.73 19.74
C THR A 98 26.80 16.07 20.86
N GLY A 99 25.51 15.79 20.62
CA GLY A 99 24.62 15.14 21.57
C GLY A 99 23.58 14.27 20.87
N ALA A 100 23.21 13.16 21.50
CA ALA A 100 22.11 12.31 21.05
C ALA A 100 21.50 11.57 22.25
N LYS A 101 20.17 11.60 22.35
CA LYS A 101 19.42 10.95 23.42
C LYS A 101 18.06 10.49 22.91
N VAL A 102 17.61 9.32 23.34
CA VAL A 102 16.25 8.86 23.07
C VAL A 102 15.34 9.28 24.24
N GLU A 103 14.24 9.95 23.93
CA GLU A 103 13.20 10.36 24.87
C GLU A 103 11.83 9.92 24.32
N GLY A 104 11.24 8.87 24.91
CA GLY A 104 10.03 8.25 24.37
C GLY A 104 10.25 7.73 22.95
N ASN A 105 9.42 8.15 21.99
CA ASN A 105 9.54 7.80 20.57
C ASN A 105 10.41 8.81 19.77
N ARG A 106 11.18 9.68 20.41
CA ARG A 106 11.99 10.70 19.74
C ARG A 106 13.47 10.51 20.00
N LEU A 107 14.27 10.59 18.94
CA LEU A 107 15.71 10.77 19.02
C LEU A 107 16.00 12.27 19.01
N GLN A 108 16.33 12.82 20.17
CA GLN A 108 16.86 14.17 20.34
C GLN A 108 18.33 14.17 19.92
N MET A 109 18.75 15.21 19.20
CA MET A 109 20.11 15.36 18.70
C MET A 109 20.53 16.82 18.73
N ASP A 110 21.81 17.02 18.99
CA ASP A 110 22.49 18.30 18.94
C ASP A 110 23.59 18.25 17.88
N TRP A 111 23.66 19.28 17.05
CA TRP A 111 24.62 19.41 15.97
C TRP A 111 25.48 20.67 16.12
N GLU A 112 26.75 20.53 15.77
CA GLU A 112 27.66 21.61 15.43
C GLU A 112 27.72 21.74 13.90
N LEU A 113 27.43 22.94 13.40
CA LEU A 113 27.38 23.26 11.96
C LEU A 113 28.57 24.14 11.54
N THR A 114 28.77 24.27 10.23
CA THR A 114 29.95 24.92 9.64
C THR A 114 30.02 26.43 9.84
N ASN A 115 28.86 27.06 9.99
CA ASN A 115 28.71 28.45 10.39
C ASN A 115 28.97 28.68 11.89
N GLY A 116 29.23 27.62 12.67
CA GLY A 116 29.39 27.68 14.12
C GLY A 116 28.06 27.72 14.88
N ASP A 117 26.92 27.76 14.18
CA ASP A 117 25.61 27.81 14.82
C ASP A 117 25.23 26.42 15.35
N PRO A 118 24.95 26.28 16.66
CA PRO A 118 24.42 25.04 17.20
C PRO A 118 22.98 24.84 16.69
N HIS A 119 22.61 23.59 16.42
CA HIS A 119 21.24 23.23 16.12
C HIS A 119 20.81 22.07 17.00
N SER A 120 19.61 22.16 17.57
CA SER A 120 19.00 21.08 18.34
C SER A 120 17.68 20.71 17.70
N GLY A 121 17.39 19.42 17.63
CA GLY A 121 16.18 18.93 16.99
C GLY A 121 15.98 17.44 17.19
N TYR A 122 14.94 16.91 16.56
CA TYR A 122 14.55 15.52 16.77
C TYR A 122 14.14 14.82 15.48
N ILE A 123 14.14 13.48 15.56
CA ILE A 123 13.53 12.59 14.59
C ILE A 123 12.71 11.54 15.35
N ASP A 124 11.51 11.21 14.86
CA ASP A 124 10.71 10.11 15.38
C ASP A 124 11.42 8.77 15.14
N MET A 125 11.56 7.97 16.20
CA MET A 125 12.28 6.69 16.17
C MET A 125 11.64 5.69 15.22
N ASP A 126 10.30 5.66 15.13
CA ASP A 126 9.60 4.82 14.15
C ASP A 126 9.91 5.22 12.70
N TRP A 127 10.01 6.52 12.43
CA TRP A 127 10.39 7.01 11.12
C TRP A 127 11.85 6.65 10.82
N LEU A 128 12.74 6.85 11.80
CA LEU A 128 14.16 6.52 11.67
C LEU A 128 14.35 5.02 11.36
N LYS A 129 13.62 4.16 12.07
CA LYS A 129 13.59 2.71 11.82
C LYS A 129 13.06 2.41 10.41
N ALA A 130 11.95 3.01 9.98
CA ALA A 130 11.42 2.77 8.63
C ALA A 130 12.35 3.28 7.50
N ASN A 131 13.37 4.09 7.80
CA ASN A 131 14.27 4.71 6.82
C ASN A 131 15.74 4.33 7.03
N ASN A 132 16.02 3.19 7.68
CA ASN A 132 17.38 2.68 7.74
C ASN A 132 17.87 2.27 6.37
N TYR A 133 19.02 2.81 6.02
CA TYR A 133 19.69 2.56 4.76
C TYR A 133 20.88 1.59 4.92
N SER A 134 20.95 0.85 6.03
CA SER A 134 21.90 -0.26 6.14
C SER A 134 21.70 -1.23 4.98
N LYS A 135 22.78 -1.89 4.55
CA LYS A 135 22.75 -2.80 3.41
C LYS A 135 21.72 -3.91 3.61
N GLU A 136 21.59 -4.39 4.85
CA GLU A 136 20.65 -5.43 5.26
C GLU A 136 19.20 -4.92 5.17
N SER A 137 18.93 -3.69 5.64
CA SER A 137 17.60 -3.07 5.57
C SER A 137 17.18 -2.80 4.13
N LEU A 138 18.09 -2.29 3.29
CA LEU A 138 17.85 -2.07 1.87
C LEU A 138 17.62 -3.37 1.10
N SER A 139 18.39 -4.42 1.40
CA SER A 139 18.20 -5.74 0.77
C SER A 139 16.85 -6.36 1.15
N ALA A 140 16.46 -6.26 2.41
CA ALA A 140 15.16 -6.76 2.87
C ALA A 140 13.99 -5.92 2.33
N TYR A 141 14.17 -4.59 2.21
CA TYR A 141 13.20 -3.72 1.55
C TYR A 141 13.03 -4.09 0.07
N ASN A 142 14.13 -4.22 -0.68
CA ASN A 142 14.08 -4.60 -2.09
C ASN A 142 13.38 -5.95 -2.29
N ALA A 143 13.63 -6.92 -1.40
CA ALA A 143 12.92 -8.20 -1.41
C ALA A 143 11.42 -8.08 -1.05
N SER A 144 11.03 -7.10 -0.24
CA SER A 144 9.62 -6.87 0.13
C SER A 144 8.79 -6.18 -0.94
N ILE A 145 9.44 -5.43 -1.84
CA ILE A 145 8.78 -4.74 -2.95
C ILE A 145 8.74 -5.58 -4.23
N GLU A 146 9.22 -6.83 -4.20
CA GLU A 146 9.17 -7.71 -5.36
C GLU A 146 7.73 -8.13 -5.65
N PRO A 147 7.17 -7.74 -6.81
CA PRO A 147 5.78 -8.03 -7.12
C PRO A 147 5.54 -9.54 -7.28
N THR A 148 4.39 -10.04 -6.81
CA THR A 148 4.07 -11.48 -6.89
C THR A 148 3.74 -11.88 -8.33
N VAL A 149 4.39 -12.90 -8.86
CA VAL A 149 4.02 -13.49 -10.16
C VAL A 149 2.75 -14.31 -9.96
N GLY A 150 1.61 -13.73 -10.35
CA GLY A 150 0.31 -14.40 -10.24
C GLY A 150 0.21 -15.57 -11.24
N LYS A 151 -0.25 -16.74 -10.78
CA LYS A 151 -0.61 -17.88 -11.66
C LYS A 151 -2.01 -17.73 -12.26
N THR A 152 -2.79 -16.77 -11.79
CA THR A 152 -4.16 -16.52 -12.20
C THR A 152 -4.35 -15.04 -12.49
N LEU A 153 -5.19 -14.75 -13.47
CA LEU A 153 -5.57 -13.40 -13.83
C LEU A 153 -6.73 -12.95 -12.93
N PRO A 154 -6.56 -11.92 -12.08
CA PRO A 154 -7.65 -11.35 -11.31
C PRO A 154 -8.77 -10.86 -12.24
N VAL A 155 -10.02 -11.05 -11.84
CA VAL A 155 -11.22 -10.63 -12.58
C VAL A 155 -12.11 -9.81 -11.64
N MET A 156 -12.62 -8.68 -12.13
CA MET A 156 -13.52 -7.78 -11.40
C MET A 156 -14.69 -7.36 -12.27
N GLU A 157 -15.78 -6.86 -11.67
CA GLU A 157 -16.92 -6.31 -12.40
C GLU A 157 -16.81 -4.79 -12.51
N HIS A 158 -17.17 -4.20 -13.65
CA HIS A 158 -17.14 -2.75 -13.85
C HIS A 158 -17.86 -2.00 -12.72
N LYS A 159 -19.08 -2.45 -12.36
CA LYS A 159 -19.89 -1.87 -11.28
C LYS A 159 -19.17 -1.86 -9.93
N GLU A 160 -18.39 -2.90 -9.63
CA GLU A 160 -17.65 -3.01 -8.35
C GLU A 160 -16.66 -1.85 -8.23
N ILE A 161 -16.00 -1.52 -9.35
CA ILE A 161 -14.99 -0.47 -9.45
C ILE A 161 -15.62 0.92 -9.37
N ILE A 162 -16.70 1.17 -10.11
CA ILE A 162 -17.29 2.52 -10.19
C ILE A 162 -18.24 2.87 -9.03
N ASP A 163 -18.86 1.88 -8.38
CA ASP A 163 -19.88 2.12 -7.34
C ASP A 163 -19.27 2.30 -5.94
N SER A 164 -17.98 1.99 -5.77
CA SER A 164 -17.31 2.08 -4.48
C SER A 164 -15.84 2.46 -4.60
N THR A 165 -15.33 3.23 -3.63
CA THR A 165 -13.88 3.41 -3.40
C THR A 165 -13.16 2.08 -3.21
N GLY A 166 -13.93 1.03 -2.95
CA GLY A 166 -13.49 -0.31 -2.72
C GLY A 166 -13.06 -1.16 -3.86
N GLY A 167 -13.98 -1.39 -4.77
CA GLY A 167 -13.63 -2.03 -6.01
C GLY A 167 -12.57 -1.24 -6.75
N LEU A 168 -12.55 0.10 -6.63
CA LEU A 168 -11.42 0.90 -7.12
C LEU A 168 -10.11 0.45 -6.45
N TRP A 169 -10.03 0.46 -5.11
CA TRP A 169 -8.82 0.03 -4.40
C TRP A 169 -8.40 -1.41 -4.71
N LYS A 170 -9.35 -2.35 -4.77
CA LYS A 170 -9.09 -3.76 -5.09
C LYS A 170 -8.58 -3.93 -6.52
N TRP A 171 -9.14 -3.18 -7.47
CA TRP A 171 -8.60 -3.09 -8.82
C TRP A 171 -7.15 -2.59 -8.77
N LEU A 172 -6.88 -1.56 -7.95
CA LEU A 172 -5.53 -1.04 -7.82
C LEU A 172 -4.57 -2.06 -7.17
N TYR A 173 -5.01 -2.74 -6.14
CA TYR A 173 -4.22 -3.75 -5.47
C TYR A 173 -3.82 -4.89 -6.42
N ASN A 174 -4.78 -5.40 -7.20
CA ASN A 174 -4.54 -6.47 -8.17
C ASN A 174 -3.51 -6.05 -9.21
N LEU A 175 -3.70 -4.88 -9.83
CA LEU A 175 -2.80 -4.33 -10.84
C LEU A 175 -1.36 -4.13 -10.32
N ASN A 176 -1.16 -3.68 -9.07
CA ASN A 176 0.17 -3.56 -8.48
C ASN A 176 0.80 -4.93 -8.19
N ASN A 177 0.04 -5.84 -7.58
CA ASN A 177 0.60 -7.10 -7.07
C ASN A 177 0.82 -8.12 -8.17
N THR A 178 -0.18 -8.35 -9.04
CA THR A 178 -0.09 -9.38 -10.11
C THR A 178 0.44 -8.79 -11.41
N GLY A 179 0.42 -7.46 -11.54
CA GLY A 179 0.68 -6.79 -12.79
C GLY A 179 -0.52 -6.76 -13.73
N ALA A 180 -1.67 -7.37 -13.42
CA ALA A 180 -2.85 -7.35 -14.30
C ALA A 180 -4.19 -7.64 -13.62
N CYS A 181 -5.28 -7.12 -14.19
CA CYS A 181 -6.66 -7.39 -13.78
C CYS A 181 -7.60 -7.27 -14.97
N LEU A 182 -8.40 -8.31 -15.22
CA LEU A 182 -9.56 -8.27 -16.11
C LEU A 182 -10.76 -7.64 -15.40
N ILE A 183 -11.57 -6.92 -16.14
CA ILE A 183 -12.69 -6.10 -15.68
C ILE A 183 -13.84 -6.36 -16.63
N LYS A 184 -14.90 -6.99 -16.18
CA LYS A 184 -16.02 -7.40 -17.02
C LYS A 184 -17.13 -6.37 -17.03
N ASN A 185 -17.96 -6.43 -18.08
CA ASN A 185 -19.20 -5.68 -18.21
C ASN A 185 -19.07 -4.14 -18.16
N VAL A 186 -17.97 -3.59 -18.70
CA VAL A 186 -17.80 -2.15 -18.98
C VAL A 186 -18.77 -1.74 -20.10
N PRO A 187 -19.54 -0.64 -19.94
CA PRO A 187 -20.39 -0.12 -21.00
C PRO A 187 -19.59 0.20 -22.27
N GLN A 188 -20.17 -0.09 -23.44
CA GLN A 188 -19.50 0.02 -24.74
C GLN A 188 -19.53 1.44 -25.29
N ASP A 189 -19.14 2.41 -24.47
CA ASP A 189 -19.07 3.82 -24.86
C ASP A 189 -17.81 4.47 -24.26
N LEU A 190 -17.25 5.43 -25.01
CA LEU A 190 -16.00 6.09 -24.63
C LEU A 190 -16.15 6.89 -23.33
N SER A 191 -17.36 7.38 -23.00
CA SER A 191 -17.57 8.19 -21.81
C SER A 191 -17.49 7.37 -20.53
N SER A 192 -18.05 6.16 -20.54
CA SER A 192 -17.95 5.20 -19.43
C SER A 192 -16.53 4.69 -19.25
N TYR A 193 -15.85 4.36 -20.36
CA TYR A 193 -14.44 3.96 -20.32
C TYR A 193 -13.55 5.08 -19.77
N ARG A 194 -13.69 6.29 -20.30
CA ARG A 194 -12.97 7.48 -19.81
C ARG A 194 -13.24 7.71 -18.32
N LYS A 195 -14.49 7.68 -17.88
CA LYS A 195 -14.87 7.89 -16.47
C LYS A 195 -14.18 6.88 -15.54
N MET A 196 -14.13 5.61 -15.94
CA MET A 196 -13.47 4.56 -15.18
C MET A 196 -11.95 4.79 -15.11
N VAL A 197 -11.32 5.12 -16.23
CA VAL A 197 -9.88 5.36 -16.34
C VAL A 197 -9.47 6.62 -15.56
N GLU A 198 -10.21 7.71 -15.72
CA GLU A 198 -10.01 8.98 -15.02
C GLU A 198 -10.36 8.92 -13.53
N SER A 199 -11.08 7.87 -13.07
CA SER A 199 -11.22 7.60 -11.63
C SER A 199 -9.90 7.23 -10.97
N VAL A 200 -8.92 6.81 -11.77
CA VAL A 200 -7.54 6.58 -11.34
C VAL A 200 -6.70 7.83 -11.58
N CYS A 201 -6.51 8.22 -12.83
CA CYS A 201 -5.72 9.41 -13.14
C CYS A 201 -6.04 9.99 -14.52
N PRO A 202 -5.64 11.24 -14.81
CA PRO A 202 -5.77 11.81 -16.14
C PRO A 202 -5.06 10.95 -17.19
N VAL A 203 -5.69 10.82 -18.35
CA VAL A 203 -5.16 10.03 -19.47
C VAL A 203 -3.91 10.70 -20.05
N LEU A 204 -2.87 9.90 -20.30
CA LEU A 204 -1.64 10.41 -20.92
C LEU A 204 -1.86 10.68 -22.42
N LYS A 205 -1.55 11.90 -22.87
CA LYS A 205 -1.55 12.24 -24.29
C LYS A 205 -0.24 11.80 -24.96
N THR A 206 -0.34 10.94 -25.96
CA THR A 206 0.80 10.45 -26.76
C THR A 206 0.75 10.98 -28.20
N ILE A 207 1.70 10.58 -29.04
CA ILE A 207 1.65 10.86 -30.49
C ILE A 207 0.44 10.22 -31.18
N TYR A 208 -0.16 9.18 -30.57
CA TYR A 208 -1.37 8.51 -31.04
C TYR A 208 -2.66 9.18 -30.50
N GLY A 209 -2.55 10.22 -29.67
CA GLY A 209 -3.66 10.87 -28.97
C GLY A 209 -3.82 10.43 -27.51
N GLU A 210 -4.97 10.76 -26.91
CA GLU A 210 -5.37 10.29 -25.56
C GLU A 210 -5.96 8.88 -25.62
N PHE A 211 -6.75 8.61 -26.65
CA PHE A 211 -7.33 7.31 -26.97
C PHE A 211 -7.10 7.07 -28.46
N PHE A 212 -6.81 5.83 -28.85
CA PHE A 212 -6.55 5.44 -30.24
C PHE A 212 -7.26 4.14 -30.57
N ASP A 213 -7.65 4.01 -31.83
CA ASP A 213 -8.28 2.80 -32.36
C ASP A 213 -7.19 1.79 -32.75
N VAL A 214 -7.35 0.53 -32.35
CA VAL A 214 -6.55 -0.57 -32.90
C VAL A 214 -7.41 -1.35 -33.89
N LYS A 215 -7.41 -0.90 -35.15
CA LYS A 215 -8.16 -1.47 -36.27
C LYS A 215 -7.24 -1.66 -37.47
N ILE A 216 -7.63 -2.56 -38.37
CA ILE A 216 -6.88 -2.78 -39.61
C ILE A 216 -7.11 -1.57 -40.52
N GLU A 217 -6.04 -0.89 -40.90
CA GLU A 217 -6.05 0.29 -41.78
C GLU A 217 -5.41 -0.03 -43.14
N THR A 218 -5.77 0.74 -44.17
CA THR A 218 -5.27 0.53 -45.54
C THR A 218 -3.85 1.06 -45.76
N ASP A 219 -3.40 2.02 -44.94
CA ASP A 219 -2.05 2.60 -44.95
C ASP A 219 -1.56 2.79 -43.50
N PRO A 220 -1.20 1.69 -42.82
CA PRO A 220 -0.98 1.68 -41.38
C PRO A 220 0.38 2.28 -40.99
N ILE A 221 0.37 3.25 -40.07
CA ILE A 221 1.59 3.87 -39.52
C ILE A 221 2.27 3.04 -38.40
N ASN A 222 1.60 1.98 -37.95
CA ASN A 222 2.07 1.08 -36.89
C ASN A 222 1.61 -0.35 -37.18
N ILE A 223 2.46 -1.34 -36.92
CA ILE A 223 2.17 -2.77 -37.11
C ILE A 223 0.90 -3.22 -36.35
N ALA A 224 0.55 -2.56 -35.23
CA ALA A 224 -0.70 -2.80 -34.50
C ALA A 224 -1.97 -2.56 -35.35
N TYR A 225 -1.88 -1.76 -36.41
CA TYR A 225 -2.97 -1.44 -37.34
C TYR A 225 -2.97 -2.32 -38.60
N THR A 226 -2.20 -3.41 -38.60
CA THR A 226 -2.17 -4.43 -39.65
C THR A 226 -2.94 -5.69 -39.21
N ASP A 227 -3.14 -6.63 -40.13
CA ASP A 227 -3.65 -7.97 -39.82
C ASP A 227 -2.54 -8.98 -39.48
N GLU A 228 -1.28 -8.53 -39.47
CA GLU A 228 -0.12 -9.34 -39.13
C GLU A 228 -0.10 -9.73 -37.64
N ALA A 229 0.64 -10.80 -37.34
CA ALA A 229 0.86 -11.23 -35.97
C ALA A 229 1.81 -10.24 -35.28
N LEU A 230 1.35 -9.65 -34.19
CA LEU A 230 2.18 -8.81 -33.34
C LEU A 230 2.70 -9.63 -32.18
N ASP A 231 4.01 -9.85 -32.18
CA ASP A 231 4.66 -10.72 -31.21
C ASP A 231 4.76 -10.04 -29.83
N PHE A 232 5.18 -10.76 -28.78
CA PHE A 232 5.34 -10.14 -27.46
C PHE A 232 6.33 -8.97 -27.52
N HIS A 233 5.84 -7.76 -27.25
CA HIS A 233 6.60 -6.53 -27.31
C HIS A 233 6.24 -5.65 -26.11
N MET A 234 7.09 -4.67 -25.84
CA MET A 234 6.68 -3.45 -25.17
C MET A 234 6.53 -2.39 -26.25
N ASP A 235 5.60 -1.46 -26.08
CA ASP A 235 5.50 -0.33 -26.99
C ASP A 235 6.80 0.51 -26.91
N LEU A 236 7.48 0.73 -28.05
CA LEU A 236 8.62 1.67 -28.31
C LEU A 236 10.07 1.25 -27.88
N ASP A 237 10.90 0.49 -28.66
CA ASP A 237 12.41 0.46 -28.54
C ASP A 237 13.21 -0.30 -29.68
N GLU A 238 14.57 -0.08 -29.80
CA GLU A 238 15.56 -0.39 -30.90
C GLU A 238 16.53 -1.64 -30.72
N ILE A 239 17.44 -1.95 -31.70
CA ILE A 239 17.42 -3.23 -32.47
C ILE A 239 18.58 -4.31 -32.41
N ASP A 240 19.89 -4.12 -32.69
CA ASP A 240 20.70 -5.31 -33.15
C ASP A 240 21.29 -6.29 -32.08
N GLY A 241 22.09 -5.85 -31.10
CA GLY A 241 22.54 -6.74 -30.00
C GLY A 241 21.40 -7.13 -29.05
N TYR A 242 20.33 -6.34 -29.12
CA TYR A 242 19.04 -6.63 -28.55
C TYR A 242 18.43 -7.87 -29.22
N TYR A 243 18.46 -8.04 -30.55
CA TYR A 243 17.77 -9.15 -31.20
C TYR A 243 18.22 -10.56 -30.77
N GLU A 244 19.49 -10.79 -30.44
CA GLU A 244 19.94 -12.09 -29.89
C GLU A 244 19.38 -12.34 -28.48
N ALA A 245 19.51 -11.35 -27.60
CA ALA A 245 18.95 -11.39 -26.25
C ALA A 245 17.42 -11.46 -26.29
N TYR A 246 16.81 -10.77 -27.24
CA TYR A 246 15.38 -10.70 -27.49
C TYR A 246 14.85 -12.01 -28.06
N CYS A 247 15.57 -12.70 -28.95
CA CYS A 247 15.21 -14.04 -29.40
C CYS A 247 15.28 -15.05 -28.24
N THR A 248 16.27 -14.93 -27.36
CA THR A 248 16.36 -15.77 -26.16
C THR A 248 15.22 -15.49 -25.18
N PHE A 249 14.98 -14.21 -24.92
CA PHE A 249 13.88 -13.72 -24.10
C PHE A 249 12.54 -14.18 -24.66
N LYS A 250 12.35 -14.06 -25.96
CA LYS A 250 11.18 -14.50 -26.68
C LYS A 250 10.93 -16.00 -26.53
N ARG A 251 11.95 -16.82 -26.75
CA ARG A 251 11.83 -18.26 -26.55
C ARG A 251 11.39 -18.60 -25.12
N LEU A 252 11.93 -17.89 -24.12
CA LEU A 252 11.49 -18.03 -22.72
C LEU A 252 10.02 -17.60 -22.54
N ILE A 253 9.57 -16.55 -23.22
CA ILE A 253 8.17 -16.08 -23.26
C ILE A 253 7.27 -17.00 -24.11
N ASP A 254 7.78 -17.89 -24.96
CA ASP A 254 6.91 -18.87 -25.64
C ASP A 254 6.74 -20.15 -24.81
N GLU A 255 7.77 -20.53 -24.04
CA GLU A 255 7.85 -21.82 -23.35
C GLU A 255 7.45 -21.83 -21.86
N SER A 256 7.47 -20.70 -21.13
CA SER A 256 7.01 -20.69 -19.74
C SER A 256 5.53 -21.11 -19.50
N PRO A 257 5.29 -21.76 -18.36
CA PRO A 257 3.98 -22.26 -17.96
C PRO A 257 3.03 -21.17 -17.43
N TYR A 258 3.44 -19.89 -17.46
CA TYR A 258 2.69 -18.76 -16.92
C TYR A 258 1.91 -17.97 -17.99
N LYS A 259 1.81 -18.52 -19.21
CA LYS A 259 0.91 -18.01 -20.26
C LYS A 259 -0.54 -18.13 -19.83
N LEU A 260 -1.21 -16.99 -19.68
CA LEU A 260 -2.64 -16.94 -19.35
C LEU A 260 -3.45 -16.53 -20.56
N GLU A 261 -4.31 -17.41 -21.05
CA GLU A 261 -5.16 -17.16 -22.21
C GLU A 261 -6.61 -16.85 -21.82
N HIS A 262 -7.14 -15.73 -22.31
CA HIS A 262 -8.47 -15.23 -22.05
C HIS A 262 -9.15 -14.67 -23.30
N GLN A 263 -10.37 -15.14 -23.58
CA GLN A 263 -11.18 -14.62 -24.68
C GLN A 263 -12.03 -13.44 -24.19
N PHE A 264 -11.78 -12.24 -24.74
CA PHE A 264 -12.62 -11.08 -24.46
C PHE A 264 -14.02 -11.24 -25.06
N SER A 265 -15.03 -11.02 -24.22
CA SER A 265 -16.40 -10.75 -24.63
C SER A 265 -16.66 -9.24 -24.67
N PRO A 266 -17.65 -8.76 -25.45
CA PRO A 266 -18.03 -7.35 -25.40
C PRO A 266 -18.35 -6.89 -23.98
N GLY A 267 -17.70 -5.82 -23.53
CA GLY A 267 -17.75 -5.33 -22.16
C GLY A 267 -16.59 -5.80 -21.27
N ASP A 268 -15.77 -6.74 -21.71
CA ASP A 268 -14.53 -7.06 -21.00
C ASP A 268 -13.46 -5.99 -21.27
N VAL A 269 -12.75 -5.60 -20.22
CA VAL A 269 -11.62 -4.67 -20.18
C VAL A 269 -10.49 -5.36 -19.46
N MET A 270 -9.28 -5.31 -19.99
CA MET A 270 -8.10 -5.77 -19.28
C MET A 270 -7.27 -4.57 -18.93
N SER A 271 -6.87 -4.52 -17.67
CA SER A 271 -5.88 -3.59 -17.18
C SER A 271 -4.62 -4.37 -16.82
N PHE A 272 -3.46 -3.83 -17.11
CA PHE A 272 -2.20 -4.43 -16.69
C PHE A 272 -1.12 -3.37 -16.54
N ASN A 273 -0.18 -3.63 -15.64
CA ASN A 273 1.04 -2.89 -15.48
C ASN A 273 1.91 -3.14 -16.71
N ASN A 274 1.86 -2.20 -17.64
CA ASN A 274 2.58 -2.25 -18.91
C ASN A 274 4.11 -2.19 -18.76
N GLN A 275 4.63 -1.92 -17.56
CA GLN A 275 6.07 -2.03 -17.27
C GLN A 275 6.50 -3.43 -16.85
N ARG A 276 5.54 -4.35 -16.68
CA ARG A 276 5.79 -5.69 -16.10
C ARG A 276 5.19 -6.82 -16.92
N ILE A 277 3.97 -6.65 -17.42
CA ILE A 277 3.22 -7.69 -18.10
C ILE A 277 3.34 -7.51 -19.61
N LEU A 278 3.82 -8.56 -20.27
CA LEU A 278 3.75 -8.69 -21.72
C LEU A 278 2.37 -9.21 -22.10
N HIS A 279 1.81 -8.65 -23.17
CA HIS A 279 0.48 -9.00 -23.67
C HIS A 279 0.51 -9.18 -25.19
N GLY A 280 -0.39 -10.02 -25.70
CA GLY A 280 -0.50 -10.31 -27.12
C GLY A 280 -1.85 -10.91 -27.48
N ARG A 281 -2.06 -11.18 -28.77
CA ARG A 281 -3.28 -11.83 -29.25
C ARG A 281 -2.96 -12.88 -30.30
N SER A 282 -3.76 -13.94 -30.34
CA SER A 282 -3.77 -14.89 -31.44
C SER A 282 -4.35 -14.25 -32.72
N ALA A 283 -4.05 -14.85 -33.88
CA ALA A 283 -4.61 -14.45 -35.16
C ALA A 283 -6.15 -14.52 -35.15
N ILE A 284 -6.80 -13.57 -35.83
CA ILE A 284 -8.27 -13.46 -35.87
C ILE A 284 -8.79 -14.06 -37.17
N ASN A 285 -9.68 -15.06 -37.08
CA ASN A 285 -10.41 -15.53 -38.25
C ASN A 285 -11.67 -14.66 -38.45
N ARG A 286 -11.72 -13.92 -39.56
CA ARG A 286 -12.67 -12.80 -39.71
C ARG A 286 -14.13 -13.22 -39.88
N ASN A 287 -14.49 -14.38 -40.44
CA ASN A 287 -15.87 -14.92 -40.61
C ASN A 287 -17.03 -13.87 -40.73
N GLY A 288 -16.79 -12.69 -41.30
CA GLY A 288 -17.74 -11.56 -41.36
C GLY A 288 -17.98 -10.72 -40.09
N GLY A 289 -17.29 -10.95 -38.97
CA GLY A 289 -17.49 -10.21 -37.70
C GLY A 289 -16.59 -8.97 -37.55
N ILE A 290 -17.08 -7.95 -36.84
CA ILE A 290 -16.33 -6.73 -36.47
C ILE A 290 -15.84 -6.87 -35.03
N ARG A 291 -14.55 -6.62 -34.78
CA ARG A 291 -13.94 -6.55 -33.45
C ARG A 291 -13.48 -5.13 -33.19
N HIS A 292 -13.82 -4.59 -32.02
CA HIS A 292 -13.41 -3.27 -31.57
C HIS A 292 -12.94 -3.37 -30.12
N LEU A 293 -11.70 -2.96 -29.84
CA LEU A 293 -11.18 -2.76 -28.50
C LEU A 293 -10.79 -1.29 -28.35
N VAL A 294 -11.03 -0.74 -27.16
CA VAL A 294 -10.60 0.61 -26.79
C VAL A 294 -9.52 0.46 -25.71
N GLY A 295 -8.37 1.11 -25.92
CA GLY A 295 -7.25 1.15 -24.98
C GLY A 295 -7.00 2.56 -24.44
N CYS A 296 -6.32 2.64 -23.30
CA CYS A 296 -5.80 3.88 -22.72
C CYS A 296 -4.62 3.56 -21.79
N TYR A 297 -3.89 4.60 -21.38
CA TYR A 297 -2.80 4.47 -20.43
C TYR A 297 -3.02 5.36 -19.20
N LEU A 298 -2.61 4.83 -18.05
CA LEU A 298 -2.64 5.48 -16.74
C LEU A 298 -1.23 5.50 -16.15
N ASN A 299 -0.91 6.54 -15.38
CA ASN A 299 0.36 6.63 -14.67
C ASN A 299 0.32 5.82 -13.36
N ILE A 300 1.33 4.97 -13.15
CA ILE A 300 1.50 4.14 -11.96
C ILE A 300 1.68 4.97 -10.67
N ASP A 301 2.22 6.18 -10.74
CA ASP A 301 2.40 7.02 -9.55
C ASP A 301 1.05 7.49 -8.97
N SER A 302 0.12 7.86 -9.85
CA SER A 302 -1.23 8.27 -9.45
C SER A 302 -1.98 7.11 -8.79
N PHE A 303 -1.74 5.92 -9.31
CA PHE A 303 -2.28 4.70 -8.81
C PHE A 303 -1.75 4.33 -7.40
N SER A 304 -0.43 4.35 -7.22
CA SER A 304 0.21 4.10 -5.92
C SER A 304 -0.23 5.15 -4.89
N THR A 305 -0.46 6.39 -5.32
CA THR A 305 -0.93 7.48 -4.46
C THR A 305 -2.36 7.24 -3.96
N MET A 306 -3.30 6.82 -4.80
CA MET A 306 -4.67 6.55 -4.34
C MET A 306 -4.78 5.27 -3.51
N ALA A 307 -3.98 4.24 -3.82
CA ALA A 307 -3.91 3.05 -3.00
C ALA A 307 -3.41 3.38 -1.58
N ALA A 308 -2.43 4.28 -1.46
CA ALA A 308 -1.93 4.79 -0.18
C ALA A 308 -2.89 5.78 0.52
N ALA A 309 -3.81 6.41 -0.21
CA ALA A 309 -4.74 7.41 0.32
C ALA A 309 -5.91 6.82 1.14
N ARG A 310 -6.11 5.50 1.13
CA ARG A 310 -7.14 4.86 1.96
C ARG A 310 -6.82 5.08 3.43
N ARG A 311 -7.77 5.69 4.15
CA ARG A 311 -7.66 5.98 5.59
C ARG A 311 -8.55 5.04 6.39
N ILE A 312 -7.97 4.34 7.35
CA ILE A 312 -8.64 3.36 8.21
C ILE A 312 -8.69 3.91 9.64
N TYR A 313 -9.87 3.92 10.24
CA TYR A 313 -10.05 4.23 11.66
C TYR A 313 -10.14 2.91 12.43
N PHE A 314 -9.15 2.62 13.28
CA PHE A 314 -9.18 1.45 14.14
C PHE A 314 -9.69 1.81 15.54
N ALA A 315 -10.72 1.11 16.01
CA ALA A 315 -11.33 1.34 17.31
C ALA A 315 -11.20 0.08 18.18
N ALA A 316 -10.79 0.24 19.44
CA ALA A 316 -10.77 -0.86 20.41
C ALA A 316 -10.84 -0.32 21.84
N SER A 317 -11.17 -1.19 22.80
CA SER A 317 -11.28 -0.76 24.20
C SER A 317 -9.92 -0.43 24.79
N ILE A 318 -9.66 0.86 24.99
CA ILE A 318 -8.41 1.34 25.60
C ILE A 318 -8.37 1.03 27.10
N ARG A 319 -9.40 1.44 27.86
CA ARG A 319 -9.42 1.33 29.33
C ARG A 319 -9.61 -0.11 29.81
N ALA A 320 -10.58 -0.83 29.25
CA ALA A 320 -10.92 -2.19 29.67
C ALA A 320 -10.25 -3.29 28.83
N GLY A 321 -9.51 -2.93 27.77
CA GLY A 321 -8.89 -3.86 26.82
C GLY A 321 -7.35 -3.82 26.79
N ARG A 322 -6.68 -3.26 27.80
CA ARG A 322 -5.20 -3.26 27.86
C ARG A 322 -4.57 -4.64 27.81
N GLY A 323 -5.25 -5.66 28.33
CA GLY A 323 -4.84 -7.06 28.21
C GLY A 323 -4.75 -7.56 26.76
N ASP A 324 -5.44 -6.90 25.82
CA ASP A 324 -5.46 -7.22 24.40
C ASP A 324 -4.54 -6.31 23.55
N SER A 325 -3.70 -5.47 24.18
CA SER A 325 -2.82 -4.52 23.48
C SER A 325 -1.94 -5.16 22.39
N HIS A 326 -1.37 -6.34 22.66
CA HIS A 326 -0.61 -7.10 21.65
C HIS A 326 -1.46 -7.51 20.43
N LEU A 327 -2.72 -7.86 20.65
CA LEU A 327 -3.64 -8.21 19.57
C LEU A 327 -4.04 -6.96 18.78
N TYR A 328 -4.31 -5.84 19.46
CA TYR A 328 -4.59 -4.55 18.82
C TYR A 328 -3.42 -4.10 17.95
N TYR A 329 -2.20 -4.23 18.45
CA TYR A 329 -0.98 -4.00 17.67
C TYR A 329 -0.92 -4.88 16.42
N LYS A 330 -1.21 -6.19 16.55
CA LYS A 330 -1.24 -7.13 15.43
C LYS A 330 -2.29 -6.73 14.39
N ILE A 331 -3.51 -6.37 14.82
CA ILE A 331 -4.58 -5.92 13.93
C ILE A 331 -4.16 -4.64 13.20
N VAL A 332 -3.70 -3.61 13.91
CA VAL A 332 -3.20 -2.36 13.31
C VAL A 332 -2.09 -2.63 12.30
N SER A 333 -1.18 -3.56 12.60
CA SER A 333 -0.09 -3.94 11.70
C SER A 333 -0.59 -4.58 10.42
N ILE A 334 -1.62 -5.42 10.49
CA ILE A 334 -2.27 -6.02 9.31
C ILE A 334 -3.05 -4.95 8.54
N LEU A 335 -3.79 -4.06 9.22
CA LEU A 335 -4.58 -3.00 8.59
C LEU A 335 -3.73 -2.03 7.75
N LYS A 336 -2.47 -1.81 8.15
CA LYS A 336 -1.53 -0.97 7.39
C LYS A 336 -1.24 -1.48 5.97
N LYS A 337 -1.46 -2.77 5.70
CA LYS A 337 -1.38 -3.34 4.33
C LYS A 337 -2.45 -2.75 3.41
N TYR A 338 -3.56 -2.28 3.99
CA TYR A 338 -4.76 -1.87 3.27
C TYR A 338 -4.98 -0.35 3.28
N GLY A 339 -4.16 0.41 4.01
CA GLY A 339 -4.25 1.87 4.06
C GLY A 339 -3.55 2.50 5.27
N THR A 340 -3.61 3.83 5.36
CA THR A 340 -3.13 4.60 6.52
C THR A 340 -4.07 4.44 7.71
N VAL A 341 -3.61 3.83 8.79
CA VAL A 341 -4.38 3.69 10.04
C VAL A 341 -4.26 4.97 10.86
N LEU A 342 -5.34 5.69 11.08
CA LEU A 342 -5.33 7.01 11.75
C LEU A 342 -5.10 6.90 13.27
N THR A 343 -5.44 5.76 13.85
CA THR A 343 -5.47 5.52 15.30
C THR A 343 -4.47 4.42 15.70
N GLU A 344 -3.26 4.44 15.13
CA GLU A 344 -2.21 3.44 15.43
C GLU A 344 -1.95 3.29 16.93
N HIS A 345 -2.04 4.40 17.67
CA HIS A 345 -1.81 4.49 19.12
C HIS A 345 -2.75 3.58 19.94
N VAL A 346 -3.90 3.16 19.41
CA VAL A 346 -4.81 2.21 20.08
C VAL A 346 -4.12 0.86 20.32
N GLY A 347 -3.19 0.48 19.44
CA GLY A 347 -2.38 -0.72 19.57
C GLY A 347 -1.02 -0.52 20.26
N ASP A 348 -0.71 0.68 20.76
CA ASP A 348 0.57 0.94 21.41
C ASP A 348 0.61 0.32 22.83
N PRO A 349 1.48 -0.66 23.10
CA PRO A 349 1.57 -1.31 24.42
C PRO A 349 2.12 -0.38 25.51
N THR A 350 2.71 0.77 25.16
CA THR A 350 3.27 1.74 26.12
C THR A 350 2.24 2.75 26.63
N LEU A 351 1.02 2.74 26.09
CA LEU A 351 -0.03 3.71 26.41
C LEU A 351 -0.77 3.35 27.71
N THR A 352 -0.72 4.22 28.72
CA THR A 352 -1.37 3.98 30.03
C THR A 352 -2.90 4.03 29.96
N GLU A 353 -3.61 3.44 30.93
CA GLU A 353 -5.10 3.46 31.00
C GLU A 353 -5.71 4.87 31.02
N LEU A 354 -4.92 5.88 31.38
CA LEU A 354 -5.31 7.28 31.43
C LEU A 354 -5.42 7.93 30.03
N GLY A 355 -4.90 7.28 28.98
CA GLY A 355 -4.89 7.84 27.62
C GLY A 355 -3.83 8.92 27.43
N ASP A 356 -4.05 9.82 26.47
CA ASP A 356 -3.13 10.89 26.09
C ASP A 356 -3.17 12.02 27.14
N SER A 357 -2.24 12.04 28.10
CA SER A 357 -2.30 12.87 29.31
C SER A 357 -2.05 14.37 29.10
N HIS A 358 -1.84 14.80 27.85
CA HIS A 358 -1.48 16.17 27.48
C HIS A 358 -2.59 16.97 26.79
N MET A 359 -3.78 16.40 26.60
CA MET A 359 -4.91 17.04 25.90
C MET A 359 -6.17 17.09 26.78
N THR A 360 -7.02 18.11 26.60
CA THR A 360 -8.33 18.17 27.25
C THR A 360 -9.33 17.23 26.59
N ASP A 361 -10.36 16.79 27.32
CA ASP A 361 -11.41 15.91 26.79
C ASP A 361 -12.07 16.45 25.50
N LYS A 362 -12.25 17.78 25.41
CA LYS A 362 -12.81 18.43 24.21
C LYS A 362 -11.88 18.34 23.00
N GLU A 363 -10.58 18.44 23.21
CA GLU A 363 -9.58 18.35 22.14
C GLU A 363 -9.43 16.91 21.66
N ILE A 364 -9.43 15.94 22.58
CA ILE A 364 -9.42 14.51 22.25
C ILE A 364 -10.66 14.17 21.43
N HIS A 365 -11.84 14.57 21.91
CA HIS A 365 -13.10 14.33 21.18
C HIS A 365 -13.09 14.94 19.78
N LYS A 366 -12.63 16.19 19.64
CA LYS A 366 -12.54 16.85 18.34
C LYS A 366 -11.59 16.11 17.40
N ARG A 367 -10.37 15.79 17.87
CA ARG A 367 -9.35 15.07 17.10
C ARG A 367 -9.87 13.72 16.60
N ASP A 368 -10.42 12.92 17.49
CA ASP A 368 -10.88 11.57 17.18
C ASP A 368 -12.08 11.60 16.21
N MET A 369 -13.00 12.56 16.40
CA MET A 369 -14.10 12.78 15.46
C MET A 369 -13.63 13.29 14.09
N ASP A 370 -12.59 14.11 14.02
CA ASP A 370 -12.02 14.58 12.75
C ASP A 370 -11.32 13.43 12.01
N TRP A 371 -10.59 12.57 12.72
CA TRP A 371 -10.06 11.33 12.15
C TRP A 371 -11.17 10.41 11.65
N LEU A 372 -12.22 10.19 12.45
CA LEU A 372 -13.36 9.36 12.08
C LEU A 372 -14.10 9.89 10.83
N ARG A 373 -14.29 11.20 10.73
CA ARG A 373 -14.87 11.83 9.53
C ARG A 373 -13.99 11.61 8.30
N SER A 374 -12.68 11.73 8.47
CA SER A 374 -11.70 11.63 7.39
C SER A 374 -11.42 10.18 6.93
N SER A 375 -11.84 9.18 7.71
CA SER A 375 -11.63 7.77 7.37
C SER A 375 -12.60 7.30 6.29
N HIS A 376 -12.19 6.29 5.54
CA HIS A 376 -13.04 5.61 4.56
C HIS A 376 -13.68 4.36 5.18
N VAL A 377 -12.97 3.71 6.10
CA VAL A 377 -13.34 2.45 6.73
C VAL A 377 -13.09 2.56 8.23
N LEU A 378 -14.02 2.04 9.03
CA LEU A 378 -13.83 1.81 10.46
C LEU A 378 -13.71 0.30 10.72
N VAL A 379 -12.65 -0.10 11.42
CA VAL A 379 -12.48 -1.46 11.91
C VAL A 379 -12.48 -1.41 13.43
N ALA A 380 -13.43 -2.08 14.07
CA ALA A 380 -13.59 -2.08 15.51
C ALA A 380 -13.40 -3.47 16.10
N GLU A 381 -12.51 -3.58 17.09
CA GLU A 381 -12.45 -4.76 17.95
C GLU A 381 -13.42 -4.57 19.12
N VAL A 382 -14.48 -5.39 19.16
CA VAL A 382 -15.66 -5.16 20.00
C VAL A 382 -15.87 -6.25 21.07
N THR A 383 -14.87 -7.11 21.29
CA THR A 383 -14.92 -8.14 22.36
C THR A 383 -14.98 -7.49 23.75
N GLN A 384 -14.21 -6.43 23.96
CA GLN A 384 -14.22 -5.68 25.22
C GLN A 384 -15.23 -4.53 25.15
N PRO A 385 -16.22 -4.47 26.07
CA PRO A 385 -17.16 -3.35 26.12
C PRO A 385 -16.44 -2.00 26.26
N SER A 386 -16.83 -1.04 25.43
CA SER A 386 -16.30 0.33 25.46
C SER A 386 -17.37 1.31 24.99
N LEU A 387 -17.67 2.29 25.85
CA LEU A 387 -18.59 3.39 25.50
C LEU A 387 -18.02 4.24 24.36
N GLY A 388 -16.70 4.43 24.31
CA GLY A 388 -16.02 5.15 23.24
C GLY A 388 -16.17 4.44 21.90
N VAL A 389 -15.85 3.14 21.85
CA VAL A 389 -15.98 2.34 20.61
C VAL A 389 -17.43 2.29 20.15
N GLY A 390 -18.38 2.12 21.07
CA GLY A 390 -19.81 2.16 20.74
C GLY A 390 -20.25 3.51 20.18
N TYR A 391 -19.76 4.61 20.76
CA TYR A 391 -20.01 5.98 20.27
C TYR A 391 -19.43 6.17 18.86
N GLU A 392 -18.19 5.76 18.63
CA GLU A 392 -17.51 5.84 17.32
C GLU A 392 -18.25 5.05 16.25
N ILE A 393 -18.64 3.81 16.52
CA ILE A 393 -19.42 2.98 15.59
C ILE A 393 -20.76 3.66 15.28
N GLY A 394 -21.47 4.16 16.30
CA GLY A 394 -22.74 4.87 16.10
C GLY A 394 -22.60 6.08 15.18
N ARG A 395 -21.56 6.91 15.39
CA ARG A 395 -21.29 8.06 14.50
C ARG A 395 -20.85 7.63 13.10
N ALA A 396 -20.08 6.56 12.98
CA ALA A 396 -19.65 6.04 11.68
C ALA A 396 -20.83 5.53 10.84
N ILE A 397 -21.83 4.91 11.48
CA ILE A 397 -23.08 4.47 10.83
C ILE A 397 -23.83 5.69 10.28
N GLU A 398 -24.00 6.75 11.08
CA GLU A 398 -24.64 8.01 10.61
C GLU A 398 -23.89 8.66 9.44
N MET A 399 -22.57 8.47 9.38
CA MET A 399 -21.71 8.98 8.31
C MET A 399 -21.66 8.06 7.07
N ASN A 400 -22.44 6.97 7.04
CA ASN A 400 -22.43 5.96 5.97
C ASN A 400 -21.02 5.39 5.67
N LYS A 401 -20.21 5.16 6.71
CA LYS A 401 -18.89 4.54 6.55
C LYS A 401 -19.02 3.02 6.37
N ASN A 402 -18.01 2.41 5.75
CA ASN A 402 -17.83 0.96 5.77
C ASN A 402 -17.25 0.55 7.13
N ILE A 403 -17.89 -0.40 7.79
CA ILE A 403 -17.63 -0.78 9.18
C ILE A 403 -17.45 -2.28 9.27
N LEU A 404 -16.34 -2.71 9.86
CA LEU A 404 -16.08 -4.08 10.28
C LEU A 404 -15.97 -4.16 11.79
N CYS A 405 -16.87 -4.90 12.42
CA CYS A 405 -16.82 -5.23 13.84
C CYS A 405 -16.26 -6.65 14.02
N LEU A 406 -15.20 -6.78 14.81
CA LEU A 406 -14.51 -8.03 15.11
C LEU A 406 -14.84 -8.48 16.53
N PHE A 407 -15.37 -9.69 16.69
CA PHE A 407 -15.75 -10.24 18.00
C PHE A 407 -15.13 -11.62 18.25
N ARG A 408 -14.57 -11.86 19.45
CA ARG A 408 -13.97 -13.14 19.86
C ARG A 408 -14.89 -13.89 20.84
N PRO A 409 -15.82 -14.72 20.35
CA PRO A 409 -16.69 -15.50 21.24
C PRO A 409 -15.93 -16.59 22.01
N SER A 410 -14.84 -17.12 21.45
CA SER A 410 -14.07 -18.23 22.04
C SER A 410 -13.23 -17.83 23.24
N ASP A 411 -12.84 -16.55 23.31
CA ASP A 411 -11.84 -16.08 24.27
C ASP A 411 -12.50 -15.50 25.53
N THR A 412 -13.83 -15.37 25.55
CA THR A 412 -14.56 -14.72 26.64
C THR A 412 -15.93 -15.37 26.88
N GLU A 413 -16.39 -15.42 28.14
CA GLU A 413 -17.80 -15.68 28.46
C GLU A 413 -18.71 -14.48 28.14
N LYS A 414 -18.17 -13.43 27.49
CA LYS A 414 -18.87 -12.18 27.23
C LYS A 414 -19.75 -12.33 26.00
N ARG A 415 -20.87 -11.59 25.99
CA ARG A 415 -21.76 -11.51 24.83
C ARG A 415 -21.56 -10.18 24.12
N LEU A 416 -21.47 -10.21 22.80
CA LEU A 416 -21.45 -9.00 21.99
C LEU A 416 -22.73 -8.18 22.24
N SER A 417 -22.59 -6.86 22.32
CA SER A 417 -23.72 -5.95 22.46
C SER A 417 -24.77 -6.18 21.37
N ALA A 418 -26.03 -6.32 21.77
CA ALA A 418 -27.16 -6.48 20.85
C ALA A 418 -27.29 -5.28 19.89
N MET A 419 -26.87 -4.08 20.32
CA MET A 419 -26.86 -2.88 19.48
C MET A 419 -25.85 -2.98 18.34
N ILE A 420 -24.70 -3.63 18.55
CA ILE A 420 -23.69 -3.82 17.51
C ILE A 420 -24.06 -4.99 16.60
N ARG A 421 -24.46 -6.13 17.19
CA ARG A 421 -24.86 -7.31 16.41
C ARG A 421 -26.11 -7.03 15.57
N GLY A 422 -27.07 -6.29 16.10
CA GLY A 422 -28.29 -5.89 15.38
C GLY A 422 -28.07 -4.82 14.31
N ALA A 423 -26.93 -4.13 14.31
CA ALA A 423 -26.60 -3.14 13.28
C ALA A 423 -26.03 -3.77 11.99
N GLU A 424 -25.69 -5.06 12.02
CA GLU A 424 -25.19 -5.78 10.86
C GLU A 424 -26.20 -5.77 9.70
N ASN A 425 -25.75 -5.37 8.51
CA ASN A 425 -26.58 -5.27 7.33
C ASN A 425 -25.99 -5.98 6.08
N GLY A 426 -24.82 -6.63 6.24
CA GLY A 426 -24.13 -7.35 5.16
C GLY A 426 -23.60 -6.47 4.03
N LYS A 427 -23.63 -5.14 4.19
CA LYS A 427 -23.15 -4.15 3.21
C LYS A 427 -22.15 -3.20 3.85
N SER A 428 -22.64 -2.16 4.52
CA SER A 428 -21.81 -1.13 5.15
C SER A 428 -21.44 -1.47 6.59
N VAL A 429 -22.19 -2.34 7.26
CA VAL A 429 -21.90 -2.79 8.63
C VAL A 429 -21.82 -4.31 8.62
N ILE A 430 -20.63 -4.82 8.87
CA ILE A 430 -20.33 -6.25 8.89
C ILE A 430 -19.80 -6.61 10.27
N VAL A 431 -20.33 -7.70 10.83
CA VAL A 431 -19.90 -8.21 12.13
C VAL A 431 -19.33 -9.61 11.90
N LYS A 432 -18.09 -9.84 12.32
CA LYS A 432 -17.44 -11.15 12.18
C LYS A 432 -16.99 -11.67 13.53
N ASP A 433 -17.46 -12.87 13.82
CA ASP A 433 -16.94 -13.68 14.91
C ASP A 433 -15.64 -14.34 14.44
N TYR A 434 -14.56 -14.24 15.22
CA TYR A 434 -13.23 -14.72 14.81
C TYR A 434 -12.41 -15.30 15.97
N LYS A 435 -11.41 -16.11 15.62
CA LYS A 435 -10.31 -16.52 16.50
C LYS A 435 -9.04 -15.75 16.15
N GLN A 436 -8.14 -15.54 17.13
CA GLN A 436 -6.94 -14.73 16.93
C GLN A 436 -5.99 -15.23 15.82
N GLU A 437 -6.03 -16.54 15.53
CA GLU A 437 -5.29 -17.18 14.44
C GLU A 437 -5.83 -16.82 13.05
N ASP A 438 -7.14 -16.56 12.93
CA ASP A 438 -7.82 -16.33 11.66
C ASP A 438 -7.84 -14.85 11.24
N ILE A 439 -7.37 -13.94 12.11
CA ILE A 439 -7.51 -12.49 11.91
C ILE A 439 -6.90 -11.99 10.61
N GLU A 440 -5.79 -12.59 10.17
CA GLU A 440 -5.10 -12.18 8.94
C GLU A 440 -5.92 -12.54 7.70
N ASN A 441 -6.38 -13.79 7.62
CA ASN A 441 -7.23 -14.27 6.53
C ASN A 441 -8.57 -13.53 6.49
N LEU A 442 -9.15 -13.22 7.66
CA LEU A 442 -10.41 -12.49 7.76
C LEU A 442 -10.28 -11.07 7.22
N LEU A 443 -9.23 -10.34 7.63
CA LEU A 443 -8.98 -9.00 7.13
C LEU A 443 -8.66 -9.02 5.63
N GLU A 444 -7.88 -9.99 5.16
CA GLU A 444 -7.62 -10.18 3.73
C GLU A 444 -8.91 -10.41 2.93
N SER A 445 -9.78 -11.31 3.38
CA SER A 445 -11.10 -11.53 2.77
C SER A 445 -11.96 -10.27 2.80
N TYR A 446 -12.03 -9.56 3.93
CA TYR A 446 -12.83 -8.33 4.03
C TYR A 446 -12.37 -7.24 3.05
N PHE A 447 -11.08 -6.93 3.02
CA PHE A 447 -10.52 -5.90 2.15
C PHE A 447 -10.40 -6.33 0.68
N SER A 448 -10.48 -7.63 0.38
CA SER A 448 -10.54 -8.14 -0.99
C SER A 448 -11.96 -8.37 -1.51
N GLU A 449 -12.98 -8.51 -0.66
CA GLU A 449 -14.34 -8.85 -1.11
C GLU A 449 -15.33 -7.70 -0.97
N THR A 450 -15.14 -6.79 0.00
CA THR A 450 -16.26 -5.95 0.46
C THR A 450 -16.00 -4.44 0.50
N VAL A 451 -14.75 -4.00 0.36
CA VAL A 451 -14.38 -2.64 0.80
C VAL A 451 -13.71 -1.81 -0.20
#